data_AF-F0ZKU8-F1
#
_entry.id   AF-F0ZKU8-F1
#
_cell.length_a   1.000
_cell.length_b   1.000
_cell.length_c   1.000
_cell.angle_alpha   90.00
_cell.angle_beta   90.00
_cell.angle_gamma   90.00
#
_symmetry.space_group_name_H-M   'P 1'
#
loop_
_entity.id
_entity.type
_entity.pdbx_description
1 polymer ?
#
loop_
_entity_poly.entity_id
_entity_poly.type
_entity_poly.pdbx_seq_one_letter_code
_entity_poly.pdbx_strand_id
1 'polypeptide(L)'
;MGTVLIFVLQIVSLSFTIITLGLSFWQINDEYTNIDKKLCDMDGVVTPFRATFKTGEIQCTWSVSRNAVRILYLLLFVALSVLLFVSIFRKSKVFFYMVISLILADCALGGYSFVYDAISSRAGNHYCHNNIVIFNDKTPHKCYSHSFYATTSMGILTVVMMFVVFVMSLIKRSRLMSSPYTQQK
;
A
#
# COMPACT_ATOMS: atom_id res chain seq x y z
N MET A 1 24.56 17.24 -4.09
CA MET A 1 24.31 15.80 -3.83
C MET A 1 23.14 15.51 -2.88
N GLY A 2 23.06 16.10 -1.68
CA GLY A 2 22.00 15.76 -0.70
C GLY A 2 20.56 16.01 -1.18
N THR A 3 20.31 17.13 -1.85
CA THR A 3 19.01 17.46 -2.43
C THR A 3 18.64 16.49 -3.55
N VAL A 4 19.56 16.23 -4.49
CA VAL A 4 19.38 15.28 -5.61
C VAL A 4 18.98 13.89 -5.09
N LEU A 5 19.62 13.41 -4.03
CA LEU A 5 19.29 12.11 -3.43
C LEU A 5 17.84 12.05 -2.92
N ILE A 6 17.33 13.12 -2.29
CA ILE A 6 15.94 13.16 -1.81
C ILE A 6 14.96 13.22 -2.97
N PHE A 7 15.27 13.97 -4.03
CA PHE A 7 14.46 13.98 -5.25
C PHE A 7 14.38 12.57 -5.87
N VAL A 8 15.51 11.87 -6.00
CA VAL A 8 15.55 10.50 -6.52
C VAL A 8 14.74 9.55 -5.63
N LEU A 9 14.94 9.59 -4.31
CA LEU A 9 14.19 8.76 -3.37
C LEU A 9 12.69 9.02 -3.44
N GLN A 10 12.28 10.29 -3.59
CA GLN A 10 10.86 10.61 -3.72
C GLN A 10 10.25 10.13 -5.03
N ILE A 11 10.96 10.28 -6.15
CA ILE A 11 10.51 9.76 -7.44
C ILE A 11 10.29 8.25 -7.35
N VAL A 12 11.26 7.52 -6.79
CA VAL A 12 11.15 6.07 -6.61
C VAL A 12 9.99 5.70 -5.67
N SER A 13 9.82 6.42 -4.56
CA SER A 13 8.70 6.20 -3.62
C SER A 13 7.33 6.45 -4.28
N LEU A 14 7.23 7.50 -5.10
CA LEU A 14 6.02 7.80 -5.88
C LEU A 14 5.75 6.72 -6.93
N SER A 15 6.78 6.20 -7.62
CA SER A 15 6.60 5.09 -8.55
C SER A 15 6.03 3.86 -7.86
N PHE A 16 6.54 3.47 -6.69
CA PHE A 16 5.97 2.36 -5.92
C PHE A 16 4.55 2.64 -5.44
N THR A 17 4.25 3.87 -5.04
CA THR A 17 2.91 4.30 -4.65
C THR A 17 1.92 4.17 -5.81
N ILE A 18 2.30 4.61 -7.02
CA ILE A 18 1.48 4.51 -8.22
C ILE A 18 1.23 3.04 -8.60
N ILE A 19 2.27 2.19 -8.53
CA ILE A 19 2.10 0.75 -8.81
C ILE A 19 1.16 0.12 -7.77
N THR A 20 1.32 0.44 -6.49
CA THR A 20 0.46 -0.09 -5.42
C THR A 20 -0.98 0.41 -5.55
N LEU A 21 -1.19 1.67 -5.94
CA LEU A 21 -2.51 2.20 -6.30
C LEU A 21 -3.12 1.43 -7.47
N GLY A 22 -2.36 1.22 -8.55
CA GLY A 22 -2.81 0.45 -9.71
C GLY A 22 -3.24 -0.97 -9.34
N LEU A 23 -2.45 -1.67 -8.54
CA LEU A 23 -2.80 -3.00 -8.01
C LEU A 23 -4.05 -2.96 -7.13
N SER A 24 -4.20 -1.93 -6.30
CA SER A 24 -5.35 -1.77 -5.41
C SER A 24 -6.64 -1.48 -6.18
N PHE A 25 -6.59 -0.67 -7.23
CA PHE A 25 -7.73 -0.42 -8.11
C PHE A 25 -8.07 -1.62 -8.98
N TRP A 26 -7.07 -2.36 -9.48
CA TRP A 26 -7.31 -3.58 -10.24
C TRP A 26 -8.07 -4.62 -9.42
N GLN A 27 -7.75 -4.73 -8.14
CA GLN A 27 -8.44 -5.63 -7.20
C GLN A 27 -9.87 -5.25 -6.86
N ILE A 28 -10.26 -4.00 -7.09
CA ILE A 28 -11.67 -3.57 -6.98
C ILE A 28 -12.44 -3.99 -8.23
N ASN A 29 -11.80 -3.95 -9.40
CA ASN A 29 -12.45 -4.26 -10.68
C ASN A 29 -12.50 -5.75 -11.01
N ASP A 30 -11.63 -6.58 -10.43
CA ASP A 30 -11.70 -8.06 -10.52
C ASP A 30 -12.85 -8.66 -9.68
N GLU A 31 -13.87 -7.88 -9.36
CA GLU A 31 -15.08 -8.33 -8.68
C GLU A 31 -15.87 -9.30 -9.60
N TYR A 32 -15.73 -10.60 -9.28
CA TYR A 32 -16.63 -11.71 -9.62
C TYR A 32 -16.67 -12.19 -11.07
N THR A 33 -15.61 -12.87 -11.51
CA THR A 33 -15.71 -13.84 -12.61
C THR A 33 -16.27 -15.16 -12.11
N ASN A 34 -17.61 -15.25 -12.12
CA ASN A 34 -18.44 -16.45 -11.89
C ASN A 34 -18.42 -17.03 -10.46
N ILE A 35 -19.62 -17.27 -9.92
CA ILE A 35 -19.97 -17.94 -8.67
C ILE A 35 -20.04 -17.01 -7.43
N ASP A 36 -21.30 -16.65 -7.15
CA ASP A 36 -21.95 -16.16 -5.94
C ASP A 36 -21.17 -15.21 -5.00
N LYS A 37 -21.45 -13.90 -5.12
CA LYS A 37 -21.19 -12.88 -4.08
C LYS A 37 -21.53 -13.37 -2.67
N LYS A 38 -22.58 -14.18 -2.55
CA LYS A 38 -23.04 -14.75 -1.28
C LYS A 38 -21.97 -15.56 -0.56
N LEU A 39 -21.07 -16.25 -1.26
CA LEU A 39 -20.04 -17.05 -0.61
C LEU A 39 -18.99 -16.16 0.07
N CYS A 40 -18.58 -15.06 -0.57
CA CYS A 40 -17.58 -14.15 0.01
C CYS A 40 -18.15 -13.34 1.20
N ASP A 41 -19.47 -13.20 1.27
CA ASP A 41 -20.19 -12.48 2.33
C ASP A 41 -20.74 -13.41 3.45
N MET A 42 -20.48 -14.73 3.37
CA MET A 42 -20.93 -15.69 4.39
C MET A 42 -20.11 -15.61 5.69
N ASP A 43 -20.78 -15.74 6.83
CA ASP A 43 -20.14 -15.86 8.14
C ASP A 43 -19.14 -17.04 8.15
N GLY A 44 -17.91 -16.76 8.60
CA GLY A 44 -16.84 -17.76 8.69
C GLY A 44 -15.93 -17.85 7.46
N VAL A 45 -16.22 -17.12 6.37
CA VAL A 45 -15.34 -17.04 5.20
C VAL A 45 -14.22 -16.03 5.43
N VAL A 46 -12.97 -16.46 5.19
CA VAL A 46 -11.78 -15.64 5.41
C VAL A 46 -11.25 -15.13 4.08
N THR A 47 -11.31 -13.81 3.88
CA THR A 47 -10.81 -13.13 2.68
C THR A 47 -9.42 -12.48 2.91
N PRO A 48 -8.64 -12.20 1.84
CA PRO A 48 -8.87 -12.56 0.44
C PRO A 48 -8.39 -13.97 0.09
N PHE A 49 -9.00 -14.60 -0.91
CA PHE A 49 -8.50 -15.82 -1.53
C PHE A 49 -9.00 -15.96 -2.97
N ARG A 50 -8.30 -16.78 -3.76
CA ARG A 50 -8.72 -17.19 -5.09
C ARG A 50 -8.50 -18.69 -5.23
N ALA A 51 -9.51 -19.37 -5.74
CA ALA A 51 -9.49 -20.80 -5.99
C ALA A 51 -10.01 -21.07 -7.40
N THR A 52 -9.30 -21.91 -8.15
CA THR A 52 -9.76 -22.40 -9.46
C THR A 52 -10.26 -23.83 -9.31
N PHE A 53 -11.50 -24.05 -9.71
CA PHE A 53 -12.18 -25.34 -9.80
C PHE A 53 -12.28 -25.77 -11.27
N LYS A 54 -12.62 -27.03 -11.52
CA LYS A 54 -12.90 -27.51 -12.89
C LYS A 54 -14.07 -26.76 -13.56
N THR A 55 -14.99 -26.23 -12.75
CA THR A 55 -16.23 -25.58 -13.17
C THR A 55 -16.11 -24.06 -13.26
N GLY A 56 -15.01 -23.45 -12.81
CA GLY A 56 -14.84 -22.01 -12.80
C GLY A 56 -13.83 -21.53 -11.75
N GLU A 57 -13.65 -20.22 -11.66
CA GLU A 57 -12.78 -19.59 -10.67
C GLU A 57 -13.64 -18.86 -9.64
N ILE A 58 -13.26 -18.93 -8.37
CA ILE A 58 -13.87 -18.17 -7.29
C ILE A 58 -12.79 -17.24 -6.74
N GLN A 59 -13.08 -15.95 -6.70
CA GLN A 59 -12.19 -14.94 -6.14
C GLN A 59 -12.94 -14.09 -5.13
N CYS A 60 -12.53 -14.17 -3.87
CA CYS A 60 -12.95 -13.24 -2.82
C CYS A 60 -11.82 -12.25 -2.56
N THR A 61 -12.07 -10.97 -2.83
CA THR A 61 -11.11 -9.88 -2.65
C THR A 61 -11.11 -9.37 -1.20
N TRP A 62 -10.25 -8.41 -0.86
CA TRP A 62 -10.36 -7.75 0.44
C TRP A 62 -11.68 -7.00 0.55
N SER A 63 -12.19 -6.86 1.77
CA SER A 63 -13.32 -5.98 2.06
C SER A 63 -13.11 -4.59 1.45
N VAL A 64 -14.17 -4.01 0.90
CA VAL A 64 -14.18 -2.67 0.30
C VAL A 64 -13.57 -1.62 1.24
N SER A 65 -13.86 -1.70 2.54
CA SER A 65 -13.32 -0.79 3.56
C SER A 65 -11.78 -0.82 3.64
N ARG A 66 -11.17 -2.01 3.61
CA ARG A 66 -9.70 -2.16 3.61
C ARG A 66 -9.06 -1.60 2.35
N ASN A 67 -9.62 -1.90 1.18
CA ASN A 67 -9.12 -1.34 -0.08
C ASN A 67 -9.26 0.20 -0.10
N ALA A 68 -10.38 0.73 0.42
CA ALA A 68 -10.60 2.18 0.53
C ALA A 68 -9.58 2.85 1.47
N VAL A 69 -9.31 2.25 2.65
CA VAL A 69 -8.26 2.74 3.57
C VAL A 69 -6.90 2.74 2.88
N ARG A 70 -6.59 1.68 2.12
CA ARG A 70 -5.33 1.57 1.40
C ARG A 70 -5.17 2.67 0.35
N ILE A 71 -6.19 2.87 -0.48
CA ILE A 71 -6.21 3.92 -1.49
C ILE A 71 -6.11 5.31 -0.83
N LEU A 72 -6.81 5.53 0.29
CA LEU A 72 -6.81 6.81 0.98
C LEU A 72 -5.41 7.22 1.44
N TYR A 73 -4.68 6.35 2.16
CA TYR A 73 -3.33 6.71 2.62
C TYR A 73 -2.36 6.87 1.45
N LEU A 74 -2.48 6.05 0.39
CA LEU A 74 -1.63 6.20 -0.80
C LEU A 74 -1.88 7.54 -1.53
N LEU A 75 -3.13 7.99 -1.62
CA LEU A 75 -3.48 9.30 -2.18
C LEU A 75 -2.99 10.44 -1.29
N LEU A 76 -3.12 10.31 0.03
CA LEU A 76 -2.57 11.27 0.99
C LEU A 76 -1.05 11.39 0.83
N PHE A 77 -0.34 10.27 0.67
CA PHE A 77 1.10 10.29 0.43
C PHE A 77 1.48 11.02 -0.85
N VAL A 78 0.74 10.83 -1.94
CA VAL A 78 0.98 11.56 -3.20
C VAL A 78 0.85 13.07 -2.95
N ALA A 79 -0.22 13.50 -2.28
CA ALA A 79 -0.43 14.91 -1.96
C ALA A 79 0.69 15.47 -1.05
N LEU A 80 1.05 14.73 0.01
CA LEU A 80 2.13 15.11 0.94
C LEU A 80 3.50 15.17 0.24
N SER A 81 3.74 14.30 -0.74
CA SER A 81 4.98 14.30 -1.53
C SER A 81 5.09 15.56 -2.40
N VAL A 82 3.99 16.01 -3.00
CA VAL A 82 3.94 17.29 -3.72
C VAL A 82 4.19 18.46 -2.76
N LEU A 83 3.55 18.46 -1.59
CA LEU A 83 3.78 19.50 -0.57
C LEU A 83 5.23 19.49 -0.06
N LEU A 84 5.86 18.32 0.02
CA LEU A 84 7.28 18.20 0.39
C LEU A 84 8.16 18.91 -0.63
N PHE A 85 7.93 18.71 -1.94
CA PHE A 85 8.65 19.45 -2.97
C PHE A 85 8.47 20.96 -2.81
N VAL A 86 7.23 21.42 -2.66
CA VAL A 86 6.93 22.85 -2.44
C VAL A 86 7.67 23.39 -1.21
N SER A 87 7.74 22.61 -0.13
CA SER A 87 8.43 23.02 1.09
C SER A 87 9.94 23.21 0.90
N ILE A 88 10.57 22.35 0.09
CA ILE A 88 11.99 22.43 -0.25
C ILE A 88 12.25 23.68 -1.09
N PHE A 89 11.39 23.98 -2.08
CA PHE A 89 11.54 25.18 -2.90
C PHE A 89 11.29 26.49 -2.15
N ARG A 90 10.27 26.53 -1.26
CA ARG A 90 10.00 27.71 -0.43
C ARG A 90 11.00 27.89 0.72
N LYS A 91 11.84 26.89 1.02
CA LYS A 91 12.82 26.89 2.13
C LYS A 91 12.22 27.25 3.50
N SER A 92 10.93 26.97 3.70
CA SER A 92 10.25 27.24 4.98
C SER A 92 10.45 26.07 5.93
N LYS A 93 11.21 26.29 7.01
CA LYS A 93 11.52 25.26 8.02
C LYS A 93 10.25 24.75 8.70
N VAL A 94 9.33 25.65 9.07
CA VAL A 94 8.07 25.29 9.76
C VAL A 94 7.21 24.42 8.85
N PHE A 95 7.07 24.83 7.59
CA PHE A 95 6.27 24.08 6.62
C PHE A 95 6.89 22.71 6.30
N PHE A 96 8.21 22.62 6.21
CA PHE A 96 8.92 21.35 6.02
C PHE A 96 8.69 20.37 7.17
N TYR A 97 8.85 20.81 8.42
CA TYR A 97 8.64 19.94 9.58
C TYR A 97 7.19 19.47 9.66
N MET A 98 6.23 20.36 9.38
CA MET A 98 4.81 20.00 9.33
C MET A 98 4.55 18.88 8.31
N VAL A 99 5.02 19.04 7.06
CA VAL A 99 4.82 18.05 6.00
C VAL A 99 5.52 16.72 6.34
N ILE A 100 6.75 16.76 6.84
CA ILE A 100 7.51 15.57 7.23
C ILE A 100 6.84 14.82 8.40
N SER A 101 6.27 15.53 9.37
CA SER A 101 5.48 14.92 10.45
C SER A 101 4.19 14.26 9.92
N LEU A 102 3.51 14.87 8.95
CA LEU A 102 2.35 14.27 8.31
C LEU A 102 2.72 13.01 7.51
N ILE A 103 3.87 13.01 6.81
CA ILE A 103 4.40 11.82 6.12
C ILE A 103 4.67 10.69 7.11
N LEU A 104 5.20 10.99 8.30
CA LEU A 104 5.42 9.98 9.34
C LEU A 104 4.09 9.39 9.85
N ALA A 105 3.07 10.22 10.07
CA ALA A 105 1.75 9.75 10.48
C ALA A 105 1.10 8.86 9.40
N ASP A 106 1.19 9.28 8.14
CA ASP A 106 0.71 8.51 6.99
C ASP A 106 1.47 7.18 6.83
N CYS A 107 2.79 7.18 7.06
CA CYS A 107 3.61 5.97 7.10
C CYS A 107 3.17 5.00 8.21
N ALA A 108 2.76 5.51 9.39
CA ALA A 108 2.24 4.67 10.47
C ALA A 108 0.89 4.05 10.10
N LEU A 109 -0.01 4.82 9.47
CA LEU A 109 -1.29 4.34 8.97
C LEU A 109 -1.11 3.27 7.87
N GLY A 110 -0.23 3.54 6.91
CA GLY A 110 0.11 2.59 5.84
C GLY A 110 0.74 1.31 6.39
N GLY A 111 1.67 1.43 7.36
CA GLY A 111 2.27 0.29 8.04
C GLY A 111 1.23 -0.57 8.77
N TYR A 112 0.32 0.06 9.53
CA TYR A 112 -0.79 -0.64 10.18
C TYR A 112 -1.69 -1.36 9.17
N SER A 113 -2.11 -0.67 8.11
CA SER A 113 -2.95 -1.25 7.05
C SER A 113 -2.29 -2.47 6.42
N PHE A 114 -1.00 -2.38 6.09
CA PHE A 114 -0.25 -3.47 5.48
C PHE A 114 -0.15 -4.68 6.41
N VAL A 115 0.13 -4.51 7.71
CA VAL A 115 0.23 -5.64 8.66
C VAL A 115 -1.08 -6.44 8.67
N TYR A 116 -2.20 -5.73 8.69
CA TYR A 116 -3.52 -6.34 8.61
C TYR A 116 -3.75 -7.03 7.26
N ASP A 117 -3.27 -6.48 6.15
CA ASP A 117 -3.34 -7.10 4.82
C ASP A 117 -2.50 -8.37 4.76
N ALA A 118 -1.31 -8.42 5.36
CA ALA A 118 -0.48 -9.62 5.43
C ALA A 118 -1.14 -10.73 6.25
N ILE A 119 -1.71 -10.39 7.40
CA ILE A 119 -2.46 -11.34 8.25
C ILE A 119 -3.64 -11.91 7.47
N SER A 120 -4.42 -11.05 6.82
CA SER A 120 -5.60 -11.42 6.01
C SER A 120 -5.22 -12.30 4.83
N SER A 121 -4.19 -11.95 4.05
CA SER A 121 -3.69 -12.78 2.94
C SER A 121 -3.22 -14.16 3.41
N ARG A 122 -2.51 -14.24 4.55
CA ARG A 122 -2.08 -15.51 5.13
C ARG A 122 -3.27 -16.35 5.59
N ALA A 123 -4.23 -15.74 6.27
CA ALA A 123 -5.42 -16.41 6.76
C ALA A 123 -6.31 -16.91 5.62
N GLY A 124 -6.52 -16.10 4.57
CA GLY A 124 -7.26 -16.49 3.37
C GLY A 124 -6.57 -17.60 2.57
N ASN A 125 -5.24 -17.57 2.46
CA ASN A 125 -4.49 -18.67 1.84
C ASN A 125 -4.61 -19.98 2.65
N HIS A 126 -4.55 -19.91 3.98
CA HIS A 126 -4.76 -21.07 4.85
C HIS A 126 -6.19 -21.60 4.73
N TYR A 127 -7.19 -20.71 4.73
CA TYR A 127 -8.59 -21.05 4.52
C TYR A 127 -8.79 -21.76 3.17
N CYS A 128 -8.17 -21.26 2.10
CA CYS A 128 -8.27 -21.87 0.78
C CYS A 128 -7.73 -23.31 0.73
N HIS A 129 -6.59 -23.58 1.36
CA HIS A 129 -5.98 -24.91 1.33
C HIS A 129 -6.66 -25.91 2.27
N ASN A 130 -7.16 -25.45 3.42
CA ASN A 130 -7.55 -26.35 4.51
C ASN A 130 -9.06 -26.40 4.78
N ASN A 131 -9.81 -25.35 4.42
CA ASN A 131 -11.19 -25.16 4.89
C ASN A 131 -12.21 -24.87 3.77
N ILE A 132 -11.79 -24.66 2.52
CA ILE A 132 -12.73 -24.52 1.39
C ILE A 132 -13.44 -25.85 1.18
N VAL A 133 -14.71 -25.90 1.59
CA VAL A 133 -15.67 -26.97 1.29
C VAL A 133 -16.81 -26.33 0.52
N ILE A 134 -16.53 -25.91 -0.71
CA ILE A 134 -17.50 -25.22 -1.54
C ILE A 134 -18.28 -26.30 -2.31
N PHE A 135 -19.53 -26.52 -1.87
CA PHE A 135 -20.55 -27.38 -2.50
C PHE A 135 -20.18 -28.86 -2.67
N ASN A 136 -20.24 -29.62 -1.58
CA ASN A 136 -20.58 -31.05 -1.53
C ASN A 136 -19.81 -32.03 -2.43
N ASP A 137 -18.69 -31.61 -2.99
CA ASP A 137 -17.89 -32.46 -3.86
C ASP A 137 -16.42 -32.17 -3.61
N LYS A 138 -15.64 -33.23 -3.43
CA LYS A 138 -14.18 -33.20 -3.24
C LYS A 138 -13.50 -32.85 -4.57
N THR A 139 -14.03 -31.85 -5.27
CA THR A 139 -13.50 -31.41 -6.54
C THR A 139 -12.11 -30.83 -6.29
N PRO A 140 -11.08 -31.32 -6.99
CA PRO A 140 -9.74 -30.83 -6.79
C PRO A 140 -9.70 -29.35 -7.17
N HIS A 141 -9.34 -28.49 -6.21
CA HIS A 141 -9.16 -27.06 -6.40
C HIS A 141 -7.68 -26.68 -6.33
N LYS A 142 -7.32 -25.59 -7.00
CA LYS A 142 -6.00 -24.97 -6.88
C LYS A 142 -6.15 -23.58 -6.29
N CYS A 143 -5.43 -23.31 -5.22
CA CYS A 143 -5.38 -22.00 -4.59
C CYS A 143 -4.34 -21.11 -5.28
N TYR A 144 -4.74 -19.91 -5.66
CA TYR A 144 -3.88 -18.91 -6.29
C TYR A 144 -3.79 -17.67 -5.41
N SER A 145 -2.73 -17.58 -4.60
CA SER A 145 -2.52 -16.46 -3.67
C SER A 145 -1.50 -15.43 -4.15
N HIS A 146 -0.86 -15.66 -5.30
CA HIS A 146 0.24 -14.82 -5.81
C HIS A 146 -0.14 -13.35 -6.01
N SER A 147 -1.32 -13.06 -6.56
CA SER A 147 -1.78 -11.67 -6.76
C SER A 147 -1.95 -10.93 -5.44
N PHE A 148 -2.50 -11.60 -4.41
CA PHE A 148 -2.67 -11.01 -3.09
C PHE A 148 -1.34 -10.74 -2.40
N TYR A 149 -0.41 -11.70 -2.47
CA TYR A 149 0.94 -11.52 -1.94
C TYR A 149 1.72 -10.43 -2.68
N ALA A 150 1.54 -10.27 -4.00
CA ALA A 150 2.17 -9.20 -4.76
C ALA A 150 1.72 -7.82 -4.28
N THR A 151 0.41 -7.62 -4.04
CA THR A 151 -0.07 -6.34 -3.52
C THR A 151 0.38 -6.09 -2.08
N THR A 152 0.35 -7.12 -1.25
CA THR A 152 0.88 -7.04 0.12
C THR A 152 2.37 -6.65 0.11
N SER A 153 3.20 -7.31 -0.70
CA SER A 153 4.66 -7.04 -0.75
C SER A 153 4.98 -5.67 -1.35
N MET A 154 4.25 -5.23 -2.37
CA MET A 154 4.38 -3.87 -2.93
C MET A 154 3.94 -2.80 -1.92
N GLY A 155 2.92 -3.10 -1.11
CA GLY A 155 2.54 -2.26 0.03
C GLY A 155 3.67 -2.09 1.05
N ILE A 156 4.35 -3.18 1.44
CA ILE A 156 5.53 -3.13 2.33
C ILE A 156 6.60 -2.23 1.75
N LEU A 157 6.99 -2.50 0.50
CA LEU A 157 8.04 -1.76 -0.19
C LEU A 157 7.71 -0.27 -0.23
N THR A 158 6.45 0.08 -0.49
CA THR A 158 6.00 1.48 -0.49
C THR A 158 6.17 2.11 0.90
N VAL A 159 5.69 1.46 1.96
CA VAL A 159 5.83 1.98 3.34
C VAL A 159 7.30 2.11 3.76
N VAL A 160 8.14 1.14 3.44
CA VAL A 160 9.59 1.21 3.70
C VAL A 160 10.21 2.40 2.98
N MET A 161 9.84 2.64 1.71
CA MET A 161 10.35 3.77 0.95
C MET A 161 9.87 5.12 1.49
N MET A 162 8.60 5.22 1.92
CA MET A 162 8.06 6.40 2.61
C MET A 162 8.89 6.72 3.86
N PHE A 163 9.21 5.69 4.66
CA PHE A 163 10.02 5.84 5.86
C PHE A 163 11.45 6.27 5.54
N VAL A 164 12.07 5.70 4.50
CA VAL A 164 13.40 6.11 4.03
C VAL A 164 13.41 7.57 3.59
N VAL A 165 12.38 8.03 2.86
CA VAL A 165 12.22 9.43 2.47
C VAL A 165 12.14 10.33 3.71
N PHE A 166 11.35 9.96 4.72
CA PHE A 166 11.24 10.67 5.98
C PHE A 166 12.61 10.81 6.68
N VAL A 167 13.30 9.70 6.92
CA VAL A 167 14.60 9.66 7.62
C VAL A 167 15.64 10.49 6.87
N MET A 168 15.75 10.29 5.55
CA MET A 168 16.75 10.98 4.73
C MET A 168 16.49 12.48 4.65
N SER A 169 15.22 12.89 4.59
CA SER A 169 14.82 14.30 4.63
C SER A 169 15.21 14.97 5.95
N LEU A 170 15.05 14.27 7.08
CA LEU A 170 15.51 14.75 8.38
C LEU A 170 17.03 14.84 8.49
N ILE A 171 17.77 13.82 8.03
CA ILE A 171 19.24 13.80 8.08
C ILE A 171 19.84 14.92 7.22
N LYS A 172 19.30 15.18 6.02
CA LYS A 172 19.83 16.20 5.10
C LYS A 172 19.18 17.58 5.27
N ARG A 173 18.37 17.80 6.31
CA ARG A 173 17.61 19.04 6.55
C ARG A 173 18.44 20.33 6.47
N SER A 174 19.68 20.32 6.99
CA SER A 174 20.54 21.51 7.02
C SER A 174 20.98 21.95 5.62
N ARG A 175 21.15 21.00 4.68
CA ARG A 175 21.47 21.30 3.28
C ARG A 175 20.25 21.68 2.45
N LEU A 176 19.06 21.19 2.82
CA LEU A 176 17.80 21.53 2.15
C LEU A 176 17.31 22.93 2.54
N MET A 177 17.56 23.33 3.79
CA MET A 177 17.04 24.57 4.39
C MET A 177 18.10 25.66 4.54
N SER A 178 19.29 25.50 3.95
CA SER A 178 20.31 26.56 3.93
C SER A 178 19.87 27.69 3.00
N SER A 179 19.62 28.86 3.59
CA SER A 179 19.39 30.11 2.87
C SER A 179 20.73 30.70 2.40
N PRO A 180 20.83 31.21 1.16
CA PRO A 180 22.03 31.92 0.69
C PRO A 180 22.36 33.17 1.54
N TYR A 181 21.39 33.70 2.28
CA TYR A 181 21.57 34.87 3.15
C TYR A 181 22.37 34.60 4.44
N THR A 182 22.79 33.36 4.71
CA THR A 182 23.59 33.03 5.90
C THR A 182 25.10 33.08 5.66
N GLN A 183 25.55 33.47 4.45
CA GLN A 183 26.98 33.64 4.13
C GLN A 183 27.45 35.10 4.10
N GLN A 184 26.62 36.05 4.52
CA GLN A 184 27.04 37.44 4.77
C GLN A 184 26.91 37.76 6.25
N LYS A 185 27.81 37.23 7.07
CA LYS A 185 28.21 37.81 8.36
C LYS A 185 29.54 37.22 8.78
#